data_AF-A0A7V8EXB1-F1
#
_entry.id   AF-A0A7V8EXB1-F1
#
_cell.length_a   1.000
_cell.length_b   1.000
_cell.length_c   1.000
_cell.angle_alpha   90.00
_cell.angle_beta   90.00
_cell.angle_gamma   90.00
#
_symmetry.space_group_name_H-M   'P 1'
#
loop_
_entity.id
_entity.type
_entity.pdbx_description
1 polymer ?
#
loop_
_entity_poly.entity_id
_entity_poly.type
_entity_poly.pdbx_seq_one_letter_code
_entity_poly.pdbx_strand_id
1 'polypeptide(L)'
;MSALTQAGWKPFFAVCLMLLCSATTQAGNQPCSGNKGGIAGCDGELFLCNDGSISGSKKNCALMFGQRSSTPRAESLLRDAQGCSCGSGSFCTGPRGGVYCLTPSGNKSYKRR
;
A
#
# COMPACT_ATOMS: atom_id res chain seq x y z
N MET A 1 -31.47 -61.54 -1.79
CA MET A 1 -32.00 -60.15 -1.71
C MET A 1 -31.71 -59.60 -0.33
N SER A 2 -30.57 -58.93 -0.17
CA SER A 2 -30.27 -58.05 0.98
C SER A 2 -28.98 -57.31 0.66
N ALA A 3 -29.11 -56.12 0.06
CA ALA A 3 -28.02 -55.17 -0.08
C ALA A 3 -28.05 -54.26 1.15
N LEU A 4 -27.16 -54.51 2.12
CA LEU A 4 -26.98 -53.65 3.28
C LEU A 4 -25.91 -52.60 2.95
N THR A 5 -26.39 -51.38 2.79
CA THR A 5 -25.68 -50.13 2.56
C THR A 5 -24.70 -49.83 3.70
N GLN A 6 -23.40 -49.81 3.39
CA GLN A 6 -22.37 -49.24 4.26
C GLN A 6 -22.33 -47.72 4.10
N ALA A 7 -22.96 -46.97 5.01
CA ALA A 7 -22.87 -45.52 5.05
C ALA A 7 -22.60 -45.05 6.48
N GLY A 8 -21.63 -44.13 6.65
CA GLY A 8 -21.64 -43.24 7.81
C GLY A 8 -20.32 -42.98 8.55
N TRP A 9 -19.26 -42.58 7.86
CA TRP A 9 -18.27 -41.67 8.50
C TRP A 9 -17.57 -40.74 7.49
N LYS A 10 -17.52 -41.17 6.23
CA LYS A 10 -17.00 -40.41 5.08
C LYS A 10 -17.68 -39.07 4.76
N PRO A 11 -19.00 -38.85 4.96
CA PRO A 11 -19.59 -37.56 4.58
C PRO A 11 -19.20 -36.44 5.56
N PHE A 12 -18.94 -36.78 6.83
CA PHE A 12 -18.61 -35.80 7.86
C PHE A 12 -17.20 -35.21 7.68
N PHE A 13 -16.21 -36.04 7.33
CA PHE A 13 -14.85 -35.58 7.02
C PHE A 13 -14.80 -34.72 5.76
N ALA A 14 -15.59 -35.09 4.73
CA ALA A 14 -15.65 -34.33 3.48
C ALA A 14 -16.29 -32.95 3.66
N VAL A 15 -17.34 -32.83 4.48
CA VAL A 15 -17.97 -31.54 4.81
C VAL A 15 -17.03 -30.67 5.64
N CYS A 16 -16.32 -31.25 6.61
CA CYS A 16 -15.37 -30.49 7.44
C CYS A 16 -14.21 -29.93 6.60
N LEU A 17 -13.63 -30.72 5.68
CA LEU A 17 -12.55 -30.27 4.80
C LEU A 17 -12.97 -29.14 3.83
N MET A 18 -14.23 -29.12 3.39
CA MET A 18 -14.79 -28.06 2.55
C MET A 18 -14.92 -26.71 3.30
N LEU A 19 -15.19 -26.72 4.62
CA LEU A 19 -15.28 -25.47 5.40
C LEU A 19 -13.92 -24.78 5.58
N LEU A 20 -12.81 -25.54 5.66
CA LEU A 20 -11.46 -24.97 5.82
C LEU A 20 -10.92 -24.25 4.57
N CYS A 21 -11.46 -24.51 3.38
CA CYS A 21 -10.99 -23.90 2.13
C CYS A 21 -11.58 -22.51 1.85
N SER A 22 -12.43 -21.96 2.73
CA SER A 22 -13.00 -20.62 2.58
C SER A 22 -12.01 -19.53 2.99
N ALA A 23 -10.81 -19.52 2.42
CA ALA A 23 -9.87 -18.41 2.60
C ALA A 23 -10.37 -17.22 1.76
N THR A 24 -10.95 -16.21 2.43
CA THR A 24 -11.32 -14.96 1.78
C THR A 24 -10.07 -14.25 1.29
N THR A 25 -9.78 -14.31 0.00
CA THR A 25 -8.70 -13.55 -0.61
C THR A 25 -9.08 -12.08 -0.64
N GLN A 26 -8.69 -11.32 0.38
CA GLN A 26 -8.87 -9.88 0.42
C GLN A 26 -7.88 -9.22 -0.55
N ALA A 27 -8.26 -9.15 -1.83
CA ALA A 27 -7.54 -8.42 -2.88
C ALA A 27 -7.78 -6.91 -2.76
N GLY A 28 -7.49 -6.33 -1.59
CA GLY A 28 -7.52 -4.89 -1.38
C GLY A 28 -6.25 -4.24 -1.92
N ASN A 29 -6.38 -3.09 -2.58
CA ASN A 29 -5.23 -2.26 -2.99
C ASN A 29 -4.53 -1.71 -1.74
N GLN A 30 -3.60 -2.48 -1.18
CA GLN A 30 -2.74 -2.06 -0.07
C GLN A 30 -1.88 -0.88 -0.55
N PRO A 31 -1.77 0.23 0.21
CA PRO A 31 -0.84 1.29 -0.13
C PRO A 31 0.58 0.72 -0.26
N CYS A 32 1.28 1.13 -1.32
CA CYS A 32 2.65 0.72 -1.63
C CYS A 32 2.85 -0.79 -1.84
N SER A 33 1.94 -1.49 -2.53
CA SER A 33 2.09 -2.91 -2.89
C SER A 33 3.04 -3.19 -4.07
N GLY A 34 3.46 -4.45 -4.21
CA GLY A 34 4.30 -4.93 -5.31
C GLY A 34 5.66 -4.25 -5.36
N ASN A 35 6.05 -3.75 -6.52
CA ASN A 35 7.36 -3.12 -6.76
C ASN A 35 7.59 -1.84 -5.93
N LYS A 36 6.56 -1.28 -5.30
CA LYS A 36 6.69 -0.10 -4.42
C LYS A 36 7.38 -0.42 -3.09
N GLY A 37 7.46 -1.70 -2.72
CA GLY A 37 8.25 -2.17 -1.58
C GLY A 37 7.68 -1.84 -0.20
N GLY A 38 6.39 -1.51 -0.09
CA GLY A 38 5.77 -1.14 1.18
C GLY A 38 5.86 0.35 1.51
N ILE A 39 5.26 0.71 2.65
CA ILE A 39 5.13 2.10 3.11
C ILE A 39 6.45 2.51 3.78
N ALA A 40 7.08 3.55 3.28
CA ALA A 40 8.23 4.21 3.90
C ALA A 40 7.79 5.19 4.99
N GLY A 41 6.66 5.87 4.78
CA GLY A 41 6.12 6.83 5.73
C GLY A 41 4.89 7.57 5.19
N CYS A 42 4.54 8.67 5.83
CA CYS A 42 3.48 9.57 5.38
C CYS A 42 4.07 10.89 4.88
N ASP A 43 3.57 11.37 3.75
CA ASP A 43 3.78 12.73 3.25
C ASP A 43 2.46 13.50 3.37
N GLY A 44 2.23 14.04 4.57
CA GLY A 44 0.91 14.52 4.99
C GLY A 44 -0.13 13.40 5.00
N GLU A 45 -1.15 13.52 4.15
CA GLU A 45 -2.20 12.50 4.00
C GLU A 45 -1.84 11.35 3.05
N LEU A 46 -0.77 11.50 2.26
CA LEU A 46 -0.35 10.54 1.25
C LEU A 46 0.61 9.52 1.85
N PHE A 47 0.59 8.29 1.33
CA PHE A 47 1.60 7.29 1.69
C PHE A 47 2.83 7.47 0.82
N LEU A 48 3.98 7.66 1.43
CA LEU A 48 5.28 7.58 0.78
C LEU A 48 5.73 6.12 0.76
N CYS A 49 6.13 5.63 -0.41
CA CYS A 49 6.58 4.26 -0.61
C CYS A 49 8.11 4.14 -0.56
N ASN A 50 8.62 2.93 -0.34
CA ASN A 50 10.07 2.68 -0.26
C ASN A 50 10.80 2.91 -1.58
N ASP A 51 10.11 2.83 -2.72
CA ASP A 51 10.63 3.27 -4.02
C ASP A 51 10.75 4.80 -4.17
N GLY A 52 10.36 5.56 -3.14
CA GLY A 52 10.37 7.02 -3.11
C GLY A 52 9.19 7.68 -3.83
N SER A 53 8.23 6.91 -4.33
CA SER A 53 7.00 7.43 -4.96
C SER A 53 5.87 7.61 -3.94
N ILE A 54 4.85 8.40 -4.31
CA ILE A 54 3.61 8.48 -3.52
C ILE A 54 2.60 7.43 -3.97
N SER A 55 1.84 6.88 -3.02
CA SER A 55 0.78 5.91 -3.29
C SER A 55 -0.47 6.58 -3.86
N GLY A 56 -1.10 5.94 -4.85
CA GLY A 56 -2.42 6.33 -5.36
C GLY A 56 -3.60 5.99 -4.43
N SER A 57 -3.34 5.43 -3.24
CA SER A 57 -4.39 5.10 -2.28
C SER A 57 -5.15 6.34 -1.82
N LYS A 58 -6.49 6.25 -1.78
CA LYS A 58 -7.38 7.30 -1.27
C LYS A 58 -7.46 7.34 0.26
N LYS A 59 -6.87 6.35 0.93
CA LYS A 59 -6.78 6.34 2.40
C LYS A 59 -5.91 7.50 2.87
N ASN A 60 -6.14 7.95 4.10
CA ASN A 60 -5.32 9.00 4.72
C ASN A 60 -4.26 8.34 5.60
N CYS A 61 -2.99 8.54 5.23
CA CYS A 61 -1.84 7.97 5.93
C CYS A 61 -1.77 8.45 7.38
N ALA A 62 -1.92 9.77 7.61
CA ALA A 62 -1.87 10.37 8.94
C ALA A 62 -2.98 9.86 9.87
N LEU A 63 -4.17 9.52 9.33
CA LEU A 63 -5.25 8.92 10.13
C LEU A 63 -4.99 7.45 10.45
N MET A 64 -4.36 6.69 9.55
CA MET A 64 -4.12 5.26 9.73
C MET A 64 -2.94 4.97 10.66
N PHE A 65 -1.86 5.73 10.56
CA PHE A 65 -0.62 5.49 11.31
C PHE A 65 -0.44 6.44 12.50
N GLY A 66 -1.41 7.33 12.72
CA GLY A 66 -1.27 8.47 13.62
C GLY A 66 -0.15 9.41 13.14
N GLN A 67 -0.02 10.56 13.79
CA GLN A 67 1.14 11.44 13.62
C GLN A 67 2.38 10.78 14.26
N ARG A 68 2.77 9.57 13.84
CA ARG A 68 4.18 9.22 13.81
C ARG A 68 4.73 9.94 12.60
N SER A 69 4.85 11.27 12.76
CA SER A 69 5.83 12.07 12.06
C SER A 69 7.06 11.20 11.98
N SER A 70 7.33 10.76 10.75
CA SER A 70 8.58 10.15 10.34
C SER A 70 9.67 10.75 11.20
N THR A 71 10.30 9.94 12.05
CA THR A 71 11.58 10.32 12.63
C THR A 71 12.38 10.82 11.43
N PRO A 72 12.76 12.11 11.37
CA PRO A 72 13.54 12.59 10.26
C PRO A 72 14.82 11.79 10.41
N ARG A 73 15.02 10.77 9.56
CA ARG A 73 16.33 10.17 9.45
C ARG A 73 17.20 11.35 9.08
N ALA A 74 18.04 11.76 10.02
CA ALA A 74 18.91 12.90 9.90
C ALA A 74 19.90 12.61 8.78
N GLU A 75 19.47 12.83 7.54
CA GLU A 75 20.30 12.68 6.35
C GLU A 75 19.62 13.41 5.18
N SER A 76 19.36 14.70 5.37
CA SER A 76 18.90 15.60 4.29
C SER A 76 19.45 17.01 4.45
N LEU A 77 20.53 17.19 5.23
CA LEU A 77 21.17 18.52 5.37
C LEU A 77 22.09 18.89 4.20
N LEU A 78 22.10 18.11 3.09
CA LEU A 78 23.04 18.38 1.99
C LEU A 78 22.49 18.47 0.57
N ARG A 79 21.23 18.19 0.26
CA ARG A 79 20.62 18.34 -1.09
C ARG A 79 19.11 18.36 -0.88
N ASP A 80 18.32 19.32 -1.32
CA ASP A 80 18.26 19.86 -2.68
C ASP A 80 17.77 21.31 -2.64
N ALA A 81 18.55 22.22 -3.24
CA ALA A 81 18.12 23.58 -3.51
C ALA A 81 17.32 23.69 -4.82
N GLN A 82 16.74 22.58 -5.32
CA GLN A 82 16.14 22.50 -6.65
C GLN A 82 14.96 21.51 -6.71
N GLY A 83 13.80 21.89 -6.16
CA GLY A 83 12.51 21.33 -6.61
C GLY A 83 11.76 20.42 -5.64
N CYS A 84 10.58 20.02 -6.09
CA CYS A 84 9.54 19.43 -5.24
C CYS A 84 9.72 17.92 -5.08
N SER A 85 10.51 17.49 -4.10
CA SER A 85 10.78 16.07 -3.82
C SER A 85 9.61 15.36 -3.12
N CYS A 86 9.45 14.06 -3.34
CA CYS A 86 8.44 13.26 -2.64
C CYS A 86 8.87 13.01 -1.19
N GLY A 87 7.97 13.21 -0.22
CA GLY A 87 8.27 13.02 1.20
C GLY A 87 8.75 14.27 1.94
N SER A 88 9.05 15.36 1.24
CA SER A 88 9.43 16.65 1.85
C SER A 88 8.22 17.57 2.09
N GLY A 89 7.00 17.17 1.71
CA GLY A 89 5.80 18.01 1.77
C GLY A 89 5.72 19.09 0.69
N SER A 90 6.72 19.20 -0.19
CA SER A 90 6.75 20.16 -1.29
C SER A 90 6.29 19.51 -2.60
N PHE A 91 5.32 20.12 -3.28
CA PHE A 91 4.83 19.66 -4.58
C PHE A 91 4.96 20.72 -5.67
N CYS A 92 5.21 20.26 -6.89
CA CYS A 92 5.33 21.07 -8.09
C CYS A 92 4.04 20.96 -8.89
N THR A 93 3.72 21.98 -9.67
CA THR A 93 2.59 21.94 -10.60
C THR A 93 3.12 21.90 -12.03
N GLY A 94 2.69 20.90 -12.79
CA GLY A 94 3.05 20.75 -14.20
C GLY A 94 2.27 21.72 -15.10
N PRO A 95 2.67 21.86 -16.37
CA PRO A 95 2.03 22.76 -17.34
C PRO A 95 0.55 22.47 -17.59
N ARG A 96 0.09 21.25 -17.28
CA ARG A 96 -1.32 20.83 -17.35
C ARG A 96 -2.08 20.99 -16.02
N GLY A 97 -1.51 21.68 -15.03
CA GLY A 97 -2.12 21.87 -13.71
C GLY A 97 -2.16 20.60 -12.84
N GLY A 98 -1.34 19.59 -13.16
CA GLY A 98 -1.19 18.38 -12.35
C GLY A 98 -0.14 18.58 -11.27
N VAL A 99 -0.48 18.28 -10.02
CA VAL A 99 0.44 18.39 -8.88
C VAL A 99 1.29 17.12 -8.81
N TYR A 100 2.61 17.25 -8.67
CA TYR A 100 3.55 16.13 -8.63
C TYR A 100 4.73 16.40 -7.71
N CYS A 101 5.40 15.33 -7.28
CA CYS A 101 6.68 15.36 -6.62
C CYS A 101 7.71 14.54 -7.41
N LEU A 102 8.99 14.74 -7.15
CA LEU A 102 10.11 14.02 -7.75
C LEU A 102 10.60 12.94 -6.79
N THR A 103 10.69 11.72 -7.28
CA THR A 103 11.31 10.63 -6.52
C THR A 103 12.84 10.81 -6.49
N PRO A 104 13.57 10.17 -5.57
CA PRO A 104 15.04 10.20 -5.57
C PRO A 104 15.68 9.71 -6.87
N SER A 105 14.97 8.84 -7.60
CA SER A 105 15.38 8.37 -8.93
C SER A 105 15.10 9.36 -10.07
N GLY A 106 14.55 10.55 -9.78
CA GLY A 106 14.22 11.59 -10.76
C GLY A 106 12.87 11.41 -11.46
N ASN A 107 12.06 10.43 -11.06
CA ASN A 107 10.75 10.19 -11.68
C ASN A 107 9.68 11.10 -11.10
N LYS A 108 8.70 11.52 -11.91
CA LYS A 108 7.55 12.29 -11.44
C LYS A 108 6.48 11.37 -10.84
N SER A 109 6.08 11.64 -9.61
CA SER A 109 4.95 10.98 -8.94
C SER A 109 3.82 11.99 -8.73
N TYR A 110 2.68 11.75 -9.37
CA TYR A 110 1.56 12.71 -9.35
C TYR A 110 0.67 12.52 -8.13
N LYS A 111 0.31 13.64 -7.49
CA LYS A 111 -0.65 13.66 -6.38
C LYS A 111 -2.05 13.37 -6.94
N ARG A 112 -2.79 12.51 -6.24
CA ARG A 112 -4.21 12.27 -6.52
C ARG A 112 -5.02 13.55 -6.27
N ARG A 113 -6.01 13.81 -7.13
CA ARG A 113 -7.03 14.85 -6.90
C ARG A 113 -8.09 14.36 -5.92
#